data_AF-A0A6G0Q8D2-F1
#
_entry.id   AF-A0A6G0Q8D2-F1
#
_cell.length_a   1.000
_cell.length_b   1.000
_cell.length_c   1.000
_cell.angle_alpha   90.00
_cell.angle_beta   90.00
_cell.angle_gamma   90.00
#
_symmetry.space_group_name_H-M   'P 1'
#
loop_
_entity.id
_entity.type
_entity.pdbx_description
1 polymer ?
#
loop_
_entity_poly.entity_id
_entity_poly.type
_entity_poly.pdbx_seq_one_letter_code
_entity_poly.pdbx_strand_id
1 'polypeptide(L)'
;MPRLNWTEIGVGMSGDAGRALLDSMKSYTGDKSNQVSCSICGDPTLHQARYQLLVCDSASCGALEEACKWRGKVVTCMTTETMNVYTLSSHVCVATSPKRKALNLQQKEYCREMANTGLRPVRIKLELSNNDKYDEIAALIREKAYTGAESDGQAFTFTWDLDEFGKPVVGNGSDTYPFLVGITTKALLRRLDRPPSTFIFHLDSTFKTNTLNYPVLVFRMLVGPFTWLHFS
;
A
#
# COMPACT_ATOMS: atom_id res chain seq x y z
N MET A 1 -2.83 40.44 19.19
CA MET A 1 -1.85 39.63 18.43
C MET A 1 -1.82 40.14 17.00
N PRO A 2 -0.65 40.35 16.37
CA PRO A 2 -0.59 40.79 14.98
C PRO A 2 -1.27 39.76 14.08
N ARG A 3 -2.07 40.22 13.10
CA ARG A 3 -2.60 39.34 12.07
C ARG A 3 -1.42 38.87 11.22
N LEU A 4 -1.18 37.56 11.20
CA LEU A 4 -0.19 36.97 10.29
C LEU A 4 -0.70 37.12 8.85
N ASN A 5 0.13 37.66 7.98
CA ASN A 5 -0.18 37.82 6.55
C ASN A 5 0.04 36.49 5.84
N TRP A 6 -1.00 35.68 5.79
CA TRP A 6 -1.01 34.42 5.04
C TRP A 6 -1.18 34.70 3.54
N THR A 7 -0.32 34.09 2.73
CA THR A 7 -0.45 34.12 1.27
C THR A 7 -1.34 32.98 0.82
N GLU A 8 -2.32 33.29 -0.01
CA GLU A 8 -3.19 32.30 -0.66
C GLU A 8 -2.46 31.63 -1.82
N ILE A 9 -2.41 30.30 -1.79
CA ILE A 9 -1.82 29.51 -2.89
C ILE A 9 -2.82 28.57 -3.56
N GLY A 10 -3.99 28.37 -2.94
CA GLY A 10 -5.13 27.71 -3.54
C GLY A 10 -6.36 27.83 -2.64
N VAL A 11 -7.47 28.32 -3.16
CA VAL A 11 -8.71 28.58 -2.40
C VAL A 11 -9.89 28.01 -3.18
N GLY A 12 -10.86 27.42 -2.48
CA GLY A 12 -12.04 26.82 -3.09
C GLY A 12 -11.72 25.57 -3.93
N MET A 13 -10.59 24.91 -3.67
CA MET A 13 -10.17 23.74 -4.43
C MET A 13 -11.00 22.51 -4.04
N SER A 14 -11.17 21.57 -4.97
CA SER A 14 -11.65 20.23 -4.59
C SER A 14 -10.63 19.56 -3.65
N GLY A 15 -11.10 18.58 -2.87
CA GLY A 15 -10.23 17.79 -2.00
C GLY A 15 -9.03 17.19 -2.74
N ASP A 16 -9.26 16.60 -3.91
CA ASP A 16 -8.18 16.01 -4.72
C ASP A 16 -7.19 17.03 -5.25
N ALA A 17 -7.67 18.17 -5.76
CA ALA A 17 -6.79 19.23 -6.25
C ALA A 17 -5.97 19.85 -5.12
N GLY A 18 -6.58 20.04 -3.95
CA GLY A 18 -5.88 20.51 -2.75
C GLY A 18 -4.83 19.52 -2.25
N ARG A 19 -5.13 18.22 -2.27
CA ARG A 19 -4.17 17.15 -1.94
C ARG A 19 -3.01 17.10 -2.94
N ALA A 20 -3.29 17.19 -4.24
CA ALA A 20 -2.26 17.24 -5.28
C ALA A 20 -1.35 18.47 -5.15
N LEU A 21 -1.92 19.63 -4.81
CA LEU A 21 -1.16 20.85 -4.53
C LEU A 21 -0.22 20.64 -3.33
N LEU A 22 -0.72 20.09 -2.23
CA LEU A 22 0.11 19.74 -1.06
C LEU A 22 1.19 18.72 -1.40
N ASP A 23 0.86 17.70 -2.18
CA ASP A 23 1.79 16.67 -2.67
C ASP A 23 2.83 17.23 -3.63
N SER A 24 2.68 18.46 -4.16
CA SER A 24 3.71 19.16 -4.93
C SER A 24 4.72 19.91 -4.05
N MET A 25 4.31 20.33 -2.84
CA MET A 25 5.14 21.13 -1.92
C MET A 25 6.28 20.34 -1.28
N LYS A 26 7.30 21.03 -0.76
CA LYS A 26 8.35 20.40 0.06
C LYS A 26 7.76 19.64 1.24
N SER A 27 8.48 18.63 1.72
CA SER A 27 7.99 17.80 2.84
C SER A 27 7.68 18.66 4.07
N TYR A 28 6.55 18.33 4.70
CA TYR A 28 6.00 19.02 5.84
C TYR A 28 5.39 18.00 6.81
N THR A 29 5.18 18.44 8.05
CA THR A 29 4.43 17.69 9.06
C THR A 29 3.33 18.58 9.65
N GLY A 30 2.29 17.95 10.21
CA GLY A 30 1.22 18.65 10.90
C GLY A 30 1.65 19.06 12.31
N ASP A 31 1.59 20.36 12.61
CA ASP A 31 1.83 20.95 13.93
C ASP A 31 0.54 20.97 14.77
N LYS A 32 -0.58 21.34 14.14
CA LYS A 32 -1.91 21.37 14.78
C LYS A 32 -2.98 20.88 13.84
N SER A 33 -4.03 20.27 14.39
CA SER A 33 -5.21 19.84 13.65
C SER A 33 -6.44 19.94 14.53
N ASN A 34 -7.27 20.96 14.30
CA ASN A 34 -8.48 21.24 15.09
C ASN A 34 -9.71 21.22 14.19
N GLN A 35 -10.88 20.92 14.77
CA GLN A 35 -12.17 21.17 14.12
C GLN A 35 -12.64 22.57 14.46
N VAL A 36 -13.11 23.30 13.45
CA VAL A 36 -13.68 24.65 13.56
C VAL A 36 -14.99 24.71 12.80
N SER A 37 -15.82 25.72 13.06
CA SER A 37 -17.01 25.96 12.24
C SER A 37 -16.60 26.24 10.80
N CYS A 38 -17.25 25.58 9.83
CA CYS A 38 -16.92 25.77 8.43
C CYS A 38 -17.34 27.16 7.95
N SER A 39 -16.44 27.83 7.24
CA SER A 39 -16.67 29.14 6.61
C SER A 39 -16.08 29.20 5.20
N ILE A 40 -15.69 28.06 4.64
CA ILE A 40 -14.89 27.98 3.40
C ILE A 40 -15.63 27.36 2.21
N CYS A 41 -16.81 26.79 2.42
CA CYS A 41 -17.67 26.30 1.34
C CYS A 41 -19.02 27.02 1.35
N GLY A 42 -19.72 27.01 0.21
CA GLY A 42 -21.03 27.65 0.05
C GLY A 42 -22.22 26.89 0.62
N ASP A 43 -21.98 25.80 1.37
CA ASP A 43 -23.06 25.01 2.00
C ASP A 43 -23.65 25.80 3.19
N PRO A 44 -24.96 26.10 3.18
CA PRO A 44 -25.62 26.87 4.23
C PRO A 44 -25.86 26.09 5.53
N THR A 45 -25.68 24.76 5.52
CA THR A 45 -25.87 23.92 6.70
C THR A 45 -24.73 24.12 7.71
N LEU A 46 -25.04 24.04 9.01
CA LEU A 46 -24.00 24.13 10.04
C LEU A 46 -23.17 22.83 10.05
N HIS A 47 -21.90 22.92 9.70
CA HIS A 47 -20.97 21.80 9.72
C HIS A 47 -19.55 22.27 10.07
N GLN A 48 -18.62 21.32 10.16
CA GLN A 48 -17.26 21.56 10.60
C GLN A 48 -16.27 21.58 9.44
N ALA A 49 -15.21 22.36 9.59
CA ALA A 49 -14.00 22.28 8.80
C ALA A 49 -12.83 21.84 9.69
N ARG A 50 -11.89 21.11 9.10
CA ARG A 50 -10.62 20.77 9.72
C ARG A 50 -9.60 21.87 9.41
N TYR A 51 -9.13 22.53 10.45
CA TYR A 51 -8.06 23.52 10.40
C TYR A 51 -6.73 22.86 10.78
N GLN A 52 -5.73 22.95 9.90
CA GLN A 52 -4.41 22.37 10.12
C GLN A 52 -3.31 23.41 9.95
N LEU A 53 -2.33 23.39 10.84
CA LEU A 53 -1.07 24.10 10.68
C LEU A 53 0.03 23.11 10.33
N LEU A 54 0.86 23.49 9.36
CA LEU A 54 1.95 22.68 8.83
C LEU A 54 3.29 23.38 9.08
N VAL A 55 4.32 22.59 9.35
CA VAL A 55 5.72 23.03 9.49
C VAL A 55 6.60 22.27 8.50
N CYS A 56 7.71 22.89 8.11
CA CYS A 56 8.67 22.27 7.18
C CYS A 56 9.35 21.05 7.84
N ASP A 57 9.37 19.92 7.13
CA ASP A 57 10.09 18.67 7.48
C ASP A 57 11.06 18.29 6.34
N SER A 58 11.53 19.27 5.59
CA SER A 58 12.48 19.05 4.50
C SER A 58 13.90 18.86 5.03
N ALA A 59 14.51 17.71 4.73
CA ALA A 59 15.91 17.44 5.03
C ALA A 59 16.84 18.52 4.45
N SER A 60 16.51 19.05 3.26
CA SER A 60 17.26 20.14 2.63
C SER A 60 17.21 21.45 3.43
N CYS A 61 16.11 21.72 4.13
CA CYS A 61 15.98 22.88 5.01
C CYS A 61 16.58 22.61 6.38
N GLY A 62 16.49 21.38 6.89
CA GLY A 62 17.07 20.97 8.16
C GLY A 62 18.59 20.87 8.17
N ALA A 63 19.23 20.83 6.99
CA ALA A 63 20.69 20.79 6.86
C ALA A 63 21.36 22.18 6.98
N LEU A 64 20.58 23.27 7.03
CA LEU A 64 21.11 24.63 7.18
C LEU A 64 21.09 25.07 8.65
N GLU A 65 22.02 25.95 9.03
CA GLU A 65 22.08 26.51 10.39
C GLU A 65 20.87 27.38 10.74
N GLU A 66 20.31 28.10 9.76
CA GLU A 66 19.10 28.89 9.97
C GLU A 66 17.85 28.00 9.99
N ALA A 67 17.05 28.12 11.05
CA ALA A 67 15.79 27.42 11.19
C ALA A 67 14.77 27.84 10.10
N CYS A 68 14.13 26.84 9.49
CA CYS A 68 13.12 27.08 8.47
C CYS A 68 11.84 27.71 9.05
N LYS A 69 11.56 28.96 8.65
CA LYS A 69 10.40 29.75 9.10
C LYS A 69 9.12 29.51 8.29
N TRP A 70 9.19 28.70 7.24
CA TRP A 70 8.02 28.34 6.44
C TRP A 70 6.92 27.70 7.29
N ARG A 71 5.67 28.14 7.09
CA ARG A 71 4.47 27.53 7.66
C ARG A 71 3.41 27.35 6.59
N GLY A 72 2.67 26.27 6.67
CA GLY A 72 1.46 26.03 5.88
C GLY A 72 0.22 26.11 6.75
N LYS A 73 -0.91 26.49 6.15
CA LYS A 73 -2.23 26.43 6.76
C LYS A 73 -3.19 25.80 5.76
N VAL A 74 -3.89 24.77 6.20
CA VAL A 74 -4.89 24.06 5.39
C VAL A 74 -6.21 24.11 6.12
N VAL A 75 -7.27 24.49 5.40
CA VAL A 75 -8.64 24.40 5.91
C VAL A 75 -9.41 23.51 4.95
N THR A 76 -9.99 22.43 5.47
CA THR A 76 -10.73 21.44 4.67
C THR A 76 -12.14 21.30 5.22
N CYS A 77 -13.16 21.56 4.39
CA CYS A 77 -14.55 21.30 4.76
C CYS A 77 -14.75 19.80 4.94
N MET A 78 -15.36 19.38 6.05
CA MET A 78 -15.59 17.95 6.32
C MET A 78 -16.81 17.38 5.58
N THR A 79 -17.64 18.23 4.98
CA THR A 79 -18.84 17.83 4.23
C THR A 79 -18.57 17.80 2.72
N THR A 80 -18.06 18.90 2.16
CA THR A 80 -17.87 19.06 0.71
C THR A 80 -16.45 18.73 0.24
N GLU A 81 -15.54 18.41 1.15
CA GLU A 81 -14.09 18.27 0.91
C GLU A 81 -13.42 19.51 0.29
N THR A 82 -14.09 20.66 0.24
CA THR A 82 -13.49 21.91 -0.25
C THR A 82 -12.24 22.26 0.57
N MET A 83 -11.15 22.62 -0.09
CA MET A 83 -9.85 22.91 0.52
C MET A 83 -9.36 24.32 0.19
N ASN A 84 -8.89 25.02 1.23
CA ASN A 84 -8.10 26.24 1.12
C ASN A 84 -6.70 26.00 1.69
N VAL A 85 -5.68 26.42 0.96
CA VAL A 85 -4.27 26.24 1.29
C VAL A 85 -3.56 27.58 1.25
N TYR A 86 -2.83 27.87 2.32
CA TYR A 86 -2.11 29.11 2.53
C TYR A 86 -0.68 28.84 2.99
N THR A 87 0.22 29.77 2.73
CA THR A 87 1.60 29.73 3.22
C THR A 87 1.97 31.01 3.96
N LEU A 88 2.98 30.90 4.81
CA LEU A 88 3.59 32.03 5.51
C LEU A 88 5.10 31.84 5.50
N SER A 89 5.82 32.88 5.08
CA SER A 89 7.26 32.87 4.82
C SER A 89 7.68 31.88 3.72
N SER A 90 8.92 32.02 3.25
CA SER A 90 9.54 31.08 2.30
C SER A 90 10.34 30.00 3.02
N HIS A 91 10.57 28.87 2.34
CA HIS A 91 11.57 27.90 2.79
C HIS A 91 12.97 28.51 2.77
N VAL A 92 13.80 28.15 3.75
CA VAL A 92 15.21 28.61 3.84
C VAL A 92 16.09 28.04 2.73
N CYS A 93 15.70 26.89 2.17
CA CYS A 93 16.41 26.21 1.10
C CYS A 93 15.44 25.98 -0.06
N VAL A 94 15.91 26.16 -1.31
CA VAL A 94 15.11 25.90 -2.52
C VAL A 94 15.22 24.44 -2.97
N ALA A 95 16.35 23.76 -2.69
CA ALA A 95 16.63 22.41 -3.17
C ALA A 95 15.54 21.40 -2.78
N THR A 96 15.07 20.57 -3.71
CA THR A 96 14.08 19.53 -3.39
C THR A 96 14.65 18.51 -2.41
N SER A 97 13.80 17.94 -1.55
CA SER A 97 14.16 16.82 -0.68
C SER A 97 13.29 15.60 -0.98
N PRO A 98 13.81 14.37 -0.81
CA PRO A 98 12.98 13.17 -0.87
C PRO A 98 11.80 13.31 0.08
N LYS A 99 10.59 13.07 -0.43
CA LYS A 99 9.39 13.02 0.43
C LYS A 99 9.35 11.64 1.07
N ARG A 100 8.95 11.58 2.34
CA ARG A 100 8.62 10.28 2.96
C ARG A 100 7.57 9.61 2.08
N LYS A 101 7.69 8.30 1.85
CA LYS A 101 6.68 7.53 1.12
C LYS A 101 5.33 7.74 1.83
N ALA A 102 4.45 8.51 1.21
CA ALA A 102 3.09 8.72 1.69
C ALA A 102 2.24 7.53 1.26
N LEU A 103 1.21 7.22 2.06
CA LEU A 103 0.22 6.23 1.65
C LEU A 103 -0.45 6.70 0.36
N ASN A 104 -0.54 5.81 -0.62
CA ASN A 104 -1.28 6.07 -1.86
C ASN A 104 -2.79 6.11 -1.57
N LEU A 105 -3.60 6.49 -2.57
CA LEU A 105 -5.05 6.65 -2.40
C LEU A 105 -5.72 5.35 -1.92
N GLN A 106 -5.40 4.22 -2.54
CA GLN A 106 -5.94 2.90 -2.19
C GLN A 106 -5.56 2.52 -0.75
N GLN A 107 -4.32 2.75 -0.34
CA GLN A 107 -3.86 2.50 1.04
C GLN A 107 -4.59 3.40 2.05
N LYS A 108 -4.89 4.66 1.68
CA LYS A 108 -5.67 5.58 2.51
C LYS A 108 -7.13 5.13 2.63
N GLU A 109 -7.75 4.68 1.54
CA GLU A 109 -9.11 4.13 1.53
C GLU A 109 -9.20 2.87 2.39
N TYR A 110 -8.28 1.94 2.19
CA TYR A 110 -8.12 0.75 3.03
C TYR A 110 -7.99 1.10 4.52
N CYS A 111 -7.14 2.09 4.87
CA CYS A 111 -7.02 2.54 6.26
C CYS A 111 -8.34 3.08 6.82
N ARG A 112 -9.11 3.83 6.03
CA ARG A 112 -10.42 4.38 6.46
C ARG A 112 -11.42 3.25 6.68
N GLU A 113 -11.49 2.31 5.76
CA GLU A 113 -12.37 1.15 5.88
C GLU A 113 -12.06 0.33 7.13
N MET A 114 -10.78 0.02 7.36
CA MET A 114 -10.36 -0.72 8.55
C MET A 114 -10.55 0.07 9.85
N ALA A 115 -10.37 1.39 9.82
CA ALA A 115 -10.72 2.22 10.96
C ALA A 115 -12.24 2.17 11.24
N ASN A 116 -13.08 2.16 10.21
CA ASN A 116 -14.53 2.06 10.33
C ASN A 116 -14.99 0.69 10.86
N THR A 117 -14.24 -0.39 10.59
CA THR A 117 -14.48 -1.72 11.21
C THR A 117 -13.94 -1.83 12.64
N GLY A 118 -13.31 -0.77 13.17
CA GLY A 118 -12.80 -0.71 14.54
C GLY A 118 -11.39 -1.29 14.71
N LEU A 119 -10.67 -1.58 13.63
CA LEU A 119 -9.27 -2.00 13.73
C LEU A 119 -8.41 -0.87 14.26
N ARG A 120 -7.53 -1.21 15.21
CA ARG A 120 -6.61 -0.25 15.81
C ARG A 120 -5.54 0.17 14.80
N PRO A 121 -5.06 1.42 14.82
CA PRO A 121 -4.03 1.91 13.88
C PRO A 121 -2.77 1.03 13.80
N VAL A 122 -2.35 0.42 14.91
CA VAL A 122 -1.20 -0.52 14.93
C VAL A 122 -1.45 -1.75 14.05
N ARG A 123 -2.68 -2.28 14.05
CA ARG A 123 -3.06 -3.46 13.24
C ARG A 123 -3.14 -3.10 11.76
N ILE A 124 -3.76 -1.97 11.44
CA ILE A 124 -3.84 -1.43 10.08
C ILE A 124 -2.43 -1.22 9.51
N LYS A 125 -1.53 -0.62 10.30
CA LYS A 125 -0.13 -0.41 9.89
C LYS A 125 0.59 -1.74 9.64
N LEU A 126 0.41 -2.74 10.50
CA LEU A 126 1.04 -4.05 10.33
C LEU A 126 0.56 -4.74 9.05
N GLU A 127 -0.72 -4.63 8.72
CA GLU A 127 -1.30 -5.17 7.49
C GLU A 127 -0.76 -4.45 6.25
N LEU A 128 -0.70 -3.11 6.28
CA LEU A 128 -0.07 -2.34 5.22
C LEU A 128 1.41 -2.70 5.00
N SER A 129 2.19 -2.83 6.08
CA SER A 129 3.61 -3.20 5.99
C SER A 129 3.85 -4.63 5.54
N ASN A 130 2.86 -5.53 5.66
CA ASN A 130 2.97 -6.86 5.04
C ASN A 130 2.87 -6.80 3.51
N ASN A 131 2.20 -5.77 2.96
CA ASN A 131 2.08 -5.57 1.52
C ASN A 131 3.34 -4.95 0.91
N ASP A 132 4.16 -4.26 1.71
CA ASP A 132 5.47 -3.73 1.28
C ASP A 132 6.46 -4.85 0.90
N LYS A 133 6.19 -6.11 1.29
CA LYS A 133 7.01 -7.27 0.93
C LYS A 133 6.70 -7.85 -0.45
N TYR A 134 5.72 -7.29 -1.17
CA TYR A 134 5.35 -7.77 -2.50
C TYR A 134 6.56 -7.86 -3.42
N ASP A 135 7.37 -6.79 -3.52
CA ASP A 135 8.52 -6.75 -4.41
C ASP A 135 9.58 -7.79 -4.02
N GLU A 136 9.81 -7.99 -2.72
CA GLU A 136 10.73 -9.00 -2.20
C GLU A 136 10.27 -10.41 -2.53
N ILE A 137 8.97 -10.70 -2.35
CA ILE A 137 8.39 -12.01 -2.64
C ILE A 137 8.38 -12.26 -4.16
N ALA A 138 7.98 -11.27 -4.95
CA ALA A 138 8.00 -11.34 -6.42
C ALA A 138 9.42 -11.57 -6.95
N ALA A 139 10.42 -10.91 -6.39
CA ALA A 139 11.83 -11.15 -6.71
C ALA A 139 12.26 -12.58 -6.36
N LEU A 140 11.88 -13.09 -5.19
CA LEU A 140 12.19 -14.46 -4.77
C LEU A 140 11.53 -15.50 -5.69
N ILE A 141 10.26 -15.31 -6.07
CA ILE A 141 9.54 -16.20 -6.99
C ILE A 141 10.27 -16.27 -8.32
N ARG A 142 10.71 -15.12 -8.82
CA ARG A 142 11.46 -15.00 -10.06
C ARG A 142 12.85 -15.62 -9.98
N GLU A 143 13.52 -15.51 -8.84
CA GLU A 143 14.82 -16.13 -8.59
C GLU A 143 14.72 -17.66 -8.54
N LYS A 144 13.64 -18.19 -7.99
CA LYS A 144 13.38 -19.64 -7.88
C LYS A 144 12.59 -20.22 -9.06
N ALA A 145 12.43 -19.44 -10.13
CA ALA A 145 11.72 -19.86 -11.33
C ALA A 145 12.34 -21.12 -11.91
N TYR A 146 11.50 -21.99 -12.48
CA TYR A 146 11.98 -23.16 -13.20
C TYR A 146 12.94 -22.78 -14.34
N THR A 147 14.16 -23.29 -14.28
CA THR A 147 15.18 -23.11 -15.32
C THR A 147 15.43 -24.38 -16.13
N GLY A 148 14.96 -25.53 -15.64
CA GLY A 148 15.27 -26.84 -16.18
C GLY A 148 16.57 -27.43 -15.63
N ALA A 149 17.41 -26.66 -14.94
CA ALA A 149 18.65 -27.13 -14.33
C ALA A 149 18.47 -27.75 -12.94
N GLU A 150 17.28 -27.64 -12.34
CA GLU A 150 17.02 -28.09 -10.97
C GLU A 150 17.18 -29.61 -10.83
N SER A 151 17.71 -30.05 -9.69
CA SER A 151 17.74 -31.48 -9.36
C SER A 151 16.33 -32.03 -9.11
N ASP A 152 16.18 -33.36 -9.06
CA ASP A 152 14.86 -33.98 -9.04
C ASP A 152 14.02 -33.62 -7.80
N GLY A 153 14.68 -33.47 -6.65
CA GLY A 153 14.06 -33.07 -5.39
C GLY A 153 14.07 -31.57 -5.12
N GLN A 154 14.70 -30.77 -5.97
CA GLN A 154 14.79 -29.32 -5.76
C GLN A 154 13.47 -28.66 -6.14
N ALA A 155 12.96 -27.82 -5.24
CA ALA A 155 11.75 -27.06 -5.48
C ALA A 155 12.03 -25.87 -6.38
N PHE A 156 11.07 -25.57 -7.24
CA PHE A 156 11.04 -24.40 -8.10
C PHE A 156 9.63 -23.81 -8.14
N THR A 157 9.56 -22.55 -8.54
CA THR A 157 8.32 -21.81 -8.75
C THR A 157 7.94 -21.79 -10.23
N PHE A 158 6.64 -21.71 -10.47
CA PHE A 158 6.07 -21.43 -11.78
C PHE A 158 4.81 -20.58 -11.62
N THR A 159 4.43 -19.87 -12.67
CA THR A 159 3.24 -19.00 -12.70
C THR A 159 2.37 -19.37 -13.89
N TRP A 160 1.17 -18.79 -13.95
CA TRP A 160 0.26 -18.97 -15.09
C TRP A 160 0.82 -18.37 -16.37
N ASP A 161 1.51 -17.23 -16.26
CA ASP A 161 2.01 -16.46 -17.41
C ASP A 161 3.51 -16.18 -17.27
N LEU A 162 4.18 -15.99 -18.41
CA LEU A 162 5.61 -15.69 -18.53
C LEU A 162 5.80 -14.42 -19.33
N ASP A 163 6.81 -13.62 -18.99
CA ASP A 163 7.15 -12.42 -19.75
C ASP A 163 7.91 -12.78 -21.04
N GLU A 164 8.22 -11.75 -21.83
CA GLU A 164 8.97 -11.87 -23.09
C GLU A 164 10.38 -12.50 -22.92
N PHE A 165 10.90 -12.53 -21.69
CA PHE A 165 12.18 -13.15 -21.34
C PHE A 165 12.01 -14.55 -20.73
N GLY A 166 10.80 -15.11 -20.74
CA GLY A 166 10.48 -16.43 -20.18
C GLY A 166 10.43 -16.46 -18.64
N LYS A 167 10.34 -15.29 -17.99
CA LYS A 167 10.36 -15.17 -16.54
C LYS A 167 8.93 -15.16 -15.99
N PRO A 168 8.69 -15.74 -14.80
CA PRO A 168 7.37 -15.74 -14.18
C PRO A 168 6.76 -14.35 -14.00
N VAL A 169 5.57 -14.15 -14.59
CA VAL A 169 4.71 -12.99 -14.32
C VAL A 169 3.90 -13.29 -13.06
N VAL A 170 4.07 -12.43 -12.05
CA VAL A 170 3.37 -12.51 -10.78
C VAL A 170 2.33 -11.39 -10.76
N GLY A 171 1.06 -11.74 -10.58
CA GLY A 171 -0.03 -10.76 -10.48
C GLY A 171 0.09 -9.92 -9.21
N ASN A 172 -0.53 -8.74 -9.20
CA ASN A 172 -0.48 -7.81 -8.07
C ASN A 172 -1.48 -8.14 -6.94
N GLY A 173 -2.27 -9.21 -7.09
CA GLY A 173 -3.32 -9.66 -6.18
C GLY A 173 -4.62 -8.89 -6.22
N SER A 174 -4.82 -8.07 -7.24
CA SER A 174 -6.17 -7.62 -7.57
C SER A 174 -7.00 -8.78 -8.13
N ASP A 175 -8.33 -8.63 -8.12
CA ASP A 175 -9.24 -9.58 -8.76
C ASP A 175 -8.94 -9.77 -10.26
N THR A 176 -8.47 -8.71 -10.93
CA THR A 176 -8.10 -8.75 -12.35
C THR A 176 -6.74 -9.41 -12.59
N TYR A 177 -5.79 -9.24 -11.68
CA TYR A 177 -4.44 -9.78 -11.76
C TYR A 177 -4.06 -10.50 -10.47
N PRO A 178 -4.66 -11.68 -10.21
CA PRO A 178 -4.47 -12.39 -8.96
C PRO A 178 -3.01 -12.82 -8.80
N PHE A 179 -2.51 -12.76 -7.56
CA PHE A 179 -1.17 -13.25 -7.22
C PHE A 179 -1.23 -14.78 -7.12
N LEU A 180 -0.87 -15.46 -8.20
CA LEU A 180 -0.91 -16.92 -8.28
C LEU A 180 0.49 -17.47 -8.56
N VAL A 181 0.97 -18.34 -7.67
CA VAL A 181 2.28 -19.00 -7.80
C VAL A 181 2.14 -20.46 -7.42
N GLY A 182 2.66 -21.33 -8.28
CA GLY A 182 2.85 -22.75 -8.02
C GLY A 182 4.26 -23.02 -7.51
N ILE A 183 4.37 -23.92 -6.53
CA ILE A 183 5.65 -24.47 -6.07
C ILE A 183 5.61 -25.99 -6.22
N THR A 184 6.62 -26.58 -6.86
CA THR A 184 6.70 -28.03 -7.08
C THR A 184 8.15 -28.50 -7.23
N THR A 185 8.36 -29.80 -7.43
CA THR A 185 9.65 -30.43 -7.77
C THR A 185 9.49 -31.32 -9.00
N LYS A 186 10.58 -31.65 -9.70
CA LYS A 186 10.52 -32.58 -10.86
C LYS A 186 10.07 -33.98 -10.43
N ALA A 187 10.48 -34.44 -9.25
CA ALA A 187 10.05 -35.70 -8.67
C ALA A 187 8.53 -35.77 -8.47
N LEU A 188 7.89 -34.65 -8.07
CA LEU A 188 6.44 -34.56 -7.95
C LEU A 188 5.76 -34.58 -9.31
N LEU A 189 6.24 -33.79 -10.28
CA LEU A 189 5.66 -33.76 -11.63
C LEU A 189 5.74 -35.12 -12.32
N ARG A 190 6.86 -35.84 -12.19
CA ARG A 190 7.02 -37.20 -12.73
C ARG A 190 6.08 -38.23 -12.11
N ARG A 191 5.60 -37.99 -10.89
CA ARG A 191 4.59 -38.85 -10.26
C ARG A 191 3.19 -38.62 -10.82
N LEU A 192 2.94 -37.46 -11.43
CA LEU A 192 1.68 -37.18 -12.15
C LEU A 192 1.59 -37.94 -13.48
N ASP A 193 2.71 -38.42 -14.02
CA ASP A 193 2.78 -39.24 -15.24
C ASP A 193 2.38 -40.72 -14.98
N ARG A 194 1.59 -40.95 -13.94
CA ARG A 194 1.04 -42.27 -13.58
C ARG A 194 -0.47 -42.25 -13.81
N PRO A 195 -1.14 -43.42 -13.91
CA PRO A 195 -2.59 -43.44 -14.01
C PRO A 195 -3.24 -42.72 -12.82
N PRO A 196 -4.22 -41.80 -13.01
CA PRO A 196 -4.82 -41.03 -11.93
C PRO A 196 -5.44 -41.87 -10.80
N SER A 197 -5.77 -43.14 -11.07
CA SER A 197 -6.25 -44.10 -10.08
C SER A 197 -5.18 -44.57 -9.08
N THR A 198 -3.91 -44.20 -9.28
CA THR A 198 -2.78 -44.71 -8.49
C THR A 198 -2.23 -43.71 -7.46
N PHE A 199 -2.79 -42.50 -7.38
CA PHE A 199 -2.37 -41.48 -6.42
C PHE A 199 -3.50 -40.51 -6.07
N ILE A 200 -3.32 -39.80 -4.96
CA ILE A 200 -4.15 -38.64 -4.60
C ILE A 200 -3.29 -37.39 -4.80
N PHE A 201 -3.78 -36.49 -5.66
CA PHE A 201 -3.19 -35.18 -5.86
C PHE A 201 -3.84 -34.19 -4.91
N HIS A 202 -3.04 -33.65 -4.00
CA HIS A 202 -3.49 -32.64 -3.04
C HIS A 202 -3.02 -31.26 -3.52
N LEU A 203 -3.96 -30.44 -3.94
CA LEU A 203 -3.69 -29.03 -4.22
C LEU A 203 -4.08 -28.22 -2.98
N ASP A 204 -3.08 -27.75 -2.25
CA ASP A 204 -3.29 -26.88 -1.10
C ASP A 204 -3.30 -25.43 -1.55
N SER A 205 -4.41 -24.72 -1.33
CA SER A 205 -4.41 -23.26 -1.36
C SER A 205 -4.19 -22.75 0.05
N THR A 206 -3.03 -22.16 0.34
CA THR A 206 -2.87 -21.40 1.58
C THR A 206 -3.37 -19.98 1.34
N PHE A 207 -4.58 -19.70 1.80
CA PHE A 207 -5.03 -18.32 2.01
C PHE A 207 -4.42 -17.84 3.32
N LYS A 208 -3.45 -16.92 3.26
CA LYS A 208 -3.17 -16.12 4.45
C LYS A 208 -4.27 -15.09 4.55
N THR A 209 -4.97 -15.07 5.68
CA THR A 209 -5.95 -14.05 6.06
C THR A 209 -5.26 -12.71 6.34
N ASN A 210 -4.58 -12.15 5.35
CA ASN A 210 -4.38 -10.72 5.26
C ASN A 210 -5.27 -10.19 4.14
N THR A 211 -5.59 -8.91 4.24
CA THR A 211 -6.61 -8.21 3.46
C THR A 211 -6.33 -8.06 1.96
N LEU A 212 -5.24 -8.63 1.46
CA LEU A 212 -4.98 -8.73 0.03
C LEU A 212 -5.26 -10.14 -0.53
N ASN A 213 -5.73 -11.10 0.28
CA ASN A 213 -6.23 -12.41 -0.16
C ASN A 213 -5.42 -13.03 -1.31
N TYR A 214 -4.11 -13.18 -1.13
CA TYR A 214 -3.28 -13.83 -2.16
C TYR A 214 -3.36 -15.36 -2.00
N PRO A 215 -3.95 -16.11 -2.94
CA PRO A 215 -3.92 -17.57 -2.89
C PRO A 215 -2.52 -18.06 -3.30
N VAL A 216 -1.76 -18.60 -2.34
CA VAL A 216 -0.57 -19.39 -2.70
C VAL A 216 -1.03 -20.83 -2.89
N LEU A 217 -0.90 -21.34 -4.13
CA LEU A 217 -1.17 -22.73 -4.46
C LEU A 217 0.09 -23.57 -4.29
N VAL A 218 0.08 -24.45 -3.29
CA VAL A 218 1.12 -25.44 -3.06
C VAL A 218 0.65 -26.78 -3.60
N PHE A 219 1.43 -27.35 -4.51
CA PHE A 219 1.13 -28.66 -5.08
C PHE A 219 1.81 -29.74 -4.24
N ARG A 220 1.04 -30.69 -3.71
CA ARG A 220 1.56 -31.84 -2.94
C ARG A 220 0.93 -33.15 -3.39
N MET A 221 1.71 -34.22 -3.42
CA MET A 221 1.19 -35.58 -3.60
C MET A 221 1.38 -36.40 -2.33
N LEU A 222 0.34 -37.12 -1.92
CA LEU A 222 0.42 -38.16 -0.89
C LEU A 222 0.39 -39.52 -1.60
N VAL A 223 1.28 -40.43 -1.20
CA VAL A 223 1.36 -41.79 -1.75
C VAL A 223 1.26 -42.77 -0.59
N GLY A 224 0.17 -43.53 -0.50
CA GLY A 224 0.00 -44.62 0.46
C GLY A 224 -1.47 -45.07 0.60
N PRO A 225 -1.74 -46.36 0.90
CA PRO A 225 -3.09 -46.88 1.06
C PRO A 225 -3.58 -46.56 2.48
N PHE A 226 -4.55 -45.66 2.65
CA PHE A 226 -5.13 -45.46 3.98
C PHE A 226 -6.65 -45.33 3.95
N THR A 227 -7.24 -46.21 4.76
CA THR A 227 -8.58 -46.16 5.31
C THR A 227 -8.91 -44.76 5.81
N TRP A 228 -10.10 -44.28 5.43
CA TRP A 228 -10.70 -43.02 5.85
C TRP A 228 -10.60 -42.80 7.37
N LEU A 229 -9.79 -41.84 7.81
CA LEU A 229 -9.98 -41.20 9.10
C LEU A 229 -11.00 -40.08 8.89
N HIS A 230 -12.26 -40.38 9.25
CA HIS A 230 -13.29 -39.38 9.49
C HIS A 230 -12.78 -38.39 10.54
N PHE A 231 -12.72 -37.11 10.19
CA PHE A 231 -12.73 -36.04 11.19
C PHE A 231 -14.13 -35.43 11.21
N SER A 232 -14.78 -35.62 12.35
CA SER A 232 -15.99 -34.92 12.80
C SER A 232 -15.71 -33.45 13.10
#